data_AF-A0A7W6QDQ0-F1
#
_entry.id   AF-A0A7W6QDQ0-F1
#
_cell.length_a   1.000
_cell.length_b   1.000
_cell.length_c   1.000
_cell.angle_alpha   90.00
_cell.angle_beta   90.00
_cell.angle_gamma   90.00
#
_symmetry.space_group_name_H-M   'P 1'
#
loop_
_entity.id
_entity.type
_entity.pdbx_description
1 polymer ?
#
loop_
_entity_poly.entity_id
_entity_poly.type
_entity_poly.pdbx_seq_one_letter_code
_entity_poly.pdbx_strand_id
1 'polypeptide(L)'
;MSRLSAALLLAGVMFLGTTPFTGRAAAQSDSEVYNRIEELHGNAAGFDRPLRQLVLAMRSGDAETIAGLAEYPLSVKADGETYDVENAEDFVENFDDLVTPETRRAVGRQQYEDLFVNSEGVMLTNGAVWMGAVCDDNACEESHWAIIAINN
;
A
#
# COMPACT_ATOMS: atom_id res chain seq x y z
N MET A 1 22.91 -72.75 -27.78
CA MET A 1 22.03 -71.65 -28.23
C MET A 1 21.44 -70.98 -26.98
N SER A 2 21.36 -69.64 -26.99
CA SER A 2 20.97 -68.71 -25.88
C SER A 2 22.00 -68.54 -24.76
N ARG A 3 22.80 -67.45 -24.75
CA ARG A 3 22.56 -66.02 -24.36
C ARG A 3 22.62 -65.85 -22.83
N LEU A 4 23.78 -65.42 -22.29
CA LEU A 4 24.16 -64.04 -21.92
C LEU A 4 23.31 -63.46 -20.79
N SER A 5 23.91 -63.34 -19.61
CA SER A 5 23.54 -62.36 -18.58
C SER A 5 24.81 -61.89 -17.87
N ALA A 6 25.14 -60.62 -18.04
CA ALA A 6 26.18 -59.90 -17.33
C ALA A 6 25.55 -58.70 -16.60
N ALA A 7 26.27 -58.29 -15.55
CA ALA A 7 26.16 -57.05 -14.79
C ALA A 7 25.24 -57.07 -13.57
N LEU A 8 25.89 -57.08 -12.39
CA LEU A 8 25.36 -56.54 -11.15
C LEU A 8 26.43 -55.64 -10.51
N LEU A 9 25.94 -54.55 -9.91
CA LEU A 9 26.53 -53.70 -8.87
C LEU A 9 27.40 -52.52 -9.31
N LEU A 10 26.79 -51.32 -9.26
CA LEU A 10 27.45 -50.11 -8.76
C LEU A 10 26.49 -49.35 -7.84
N ALA A 11 27.03 -48.96 -6.68
CA ALA A 11 26.36 -48.33 -5.55
C ALA A 11 25.94 -46.88 -5.85
N GLY A 12 24.77 -46.46 -5.35
CA GLY A 12 24.29 -45.08 -5.40
C GLY A 12 24.25 -44.46 -4.00
N VAL A 13 25.11 -43.47 -3.76
CA VAL A 13 25.14 -42.64 -2.55
C VAL A 13 24.08 -41.54 -2.69
N MET A 14 23.17 -41.47 -1.72
CA MET A 14 22.08 -40.50 -1.67
C MET A 14 22.58 -39.19 -1.06
N PHE A 15 22.77 -38.16 -1.87
CA PHE A 15 23.03 -36.78 -1.41
C PHE A 15 21.70 -36.05 -1.20
N LEU A 16 21.35 -35.80 0.07
CA LEU A 16 20.27 -34.88 0.45
C LEU A 16 20.79 -33.45 0.31
N GLY A 17 20.51 -32.81 -0.83
CA GLY A 17 20.77 -31.39 -1.02
C GLY A 17 19.67 -30.53 -0.40
N THR A 18 19.96 -29.90 0.73
CA THR A 18 19.14 -28.81 1.28
C THR A 18 19.43 -27.53 0.52
N THR A 19 18.55 -27.13 -0.39
CA THR A 19 18.63 -25.79 -1.02
C THR A 19 18.09 -24.75 -0.03
N PRO A 20 18.87 -23.74 0.38
CA PRO A 20 18.34 -22.65 1.18
C PRO A 20 17.41 -21.81 0.29
N PHE A 21 16.13 -21.75 0.65
CA PHE A 21 15.17 -20.78 0.10
C PHE A 21 15.59 -19.38 0.59
N THR A 22 16.53 -18.75 -0.11
CA THR A 22 16.76 -17.31 0.01
C THR A 22 15.68 -16.61 -0.81
N GLY A 23 14.48 -16.49 -0.26
CA GLY A 23 13.41 -15.72 -0.88
C GLY A 23 13.83 -14.25 -0.98
N ARG A 24 14.20 -13.81 -2.18
CA ARG A 24 14.13 -12.38 -2.51
C ARG A 24 12.65 -12.02 -2.48
N ALA A 25 12.25 -11.04 -1.68
CA ALA A 25 10.94 -10.42 -1.85
C ALA A 25 10.87 -9.93 -3.30
N ALA A 26 10.10 -10.62 -4.15
CA ALA A 26 9.75 -10.08 -5.45
C ALA A 26 8.87 -8.86 -5.17
N ALA A 27 9.16 -7.73 -5.83
CA ALA A 27 8.20 -6.64 -5.88
C ALA A 27 6.90 -7.21 -6.46
N GLN A 28 5.77 -6.96 -5.79
CA GLN A 28 4.45 -7.36 -6.24
C GLN A 28 4.12 -6.68 -7.59
N SER A 29 3.12 -7.19 -8.30
CA SER A 29 2.68 -6.57 -9.55
C SER A 29 1.49 -5.63 -9.33
N ASP A 30 1.30 -4.65 -10.21
CA ASP A 30 0.15 -3.74 -10.14
C ASP A 30 -1.18 -4.50 -10.12
N SER A 31 -1.28 -5.57 -10.91
CA SER A 31 -2.48 -6.42 -10.94
C SER A 31 -2.73 -7.16 -9.63
N GLU A 32 -1.68 -7.53 -8.90
CA GLU A 32 -1.80 -8.17 -7.59
C GLU A 32 -2.35 -7.18 -6.55
N VAL A 33 -1.81 -5.97 -6.51
CA VAL A 33 -2.32 -4.89 -5.65
C VAL A 33 -3.76 -4.56 -6.01
N TYR A 34 -4.07 -4.40 -7.30
CA TYR A 34 -5.42 -4.07 -7.78
C TYR A 34 -6.43 -5.12 -7.33
N ASN A 35 -6.12 -6.40 -7.56
CA ASN A 35 -7.00 -7.49 -7.16
C ASN A 35 -7.18 -7.55 -5.64
N ARG A 36 -6.13 -7.23 -4.88
CA ARG A 36 -6.21 -7.20 -3.42
C ARG A 36 -7.07 -6.05 -2.90
N ILE A 37 -7.04 -4.90 -3.56
CA ILE A 37 -7.95 -3.78 -3.28
C ILE A 37 -9.39 -4.23 -3.55
N GLU A 38 -9.65 -4.81 -4.72
CA GLU A 38 -11.00 -5.26 -5.09
C GLU A 38 -11.52 -6.32 -4.11
N GLU A 39 -10.68 -7.27 -3.70
CA GLU A 39 -11.03 -8.32 -2.75
C GLU A 39 -11.42 -7.78 -1.37
N LEU A 40 -10.67 -6.79 -0.85
CA LEU A 40 -10.82 -6.34 0.54
C LEU A 40 -11.74 -5.11 0.71
N HIS A 41 -11.73 -4.21 -0.27
CA HIS A 41 -12.39 -2.90 -0.19
C HIS A 41 -13.43 -2.71 -1.30
N GLY A 42 -13.42 -3.55 -2.33
CA GLY A 42 -14.09 -3.26 -3.58
C GLY A 42 -13.52 -2.00 -4.24
N ASN A 43 -14.19 -1.55 -5.30
CA ASN A 43 -13.94 -0.26 -5.94
C ASN A 43 -12.45 -0.04 -6.32
N ALA A 44 -11.74 -1.07 -6.77
CA ALA A 44 -10.34 -0.93 -7.20
C ALA A 44 -10.22 0.02 -8.39
N ALA A 45 -11.23 0.05 -9.26
CA ALA A 45 -11.33 0.99 -10.38
C ALA A 45 -11.33 2.47 -9.94
N GLY A 46 -11.85 2.77 -8.75
CA GLY A 46 -11.92 4.12 -8.20
C GLY A 46 -10.60 4.61 -7.57
N PHE A 47 -9.67 3.72 -7.25
CA PHE A 47 -8.49 4.04 -6.43
C PHE A 47 -7.38 4.79 -7.19
N ASP A 48 -7.21 4.42 -8.45
CA ASP A 48 -6.16 4.87 -9.35
C ASP A 48 -6.00 6.40 -9.45
N ARG A 49 -7.13 7.11 -9.55
CA ARG A 49 -7.14 8.57 -9.73
C ARG A 49 -6.77 9.30 -8.41
N PRO A 50 -7.41 9.01 -7.26
CA PRO A 50 -7.02 9.55 -5.96
C PRO A 50 -5.56 9.31 -5.61
N LEU A 51 -5.03 8.09 -5.85
CA LEU A 51 -3.61 7.80 -5.64
C LEU A 51 -2.71 8.74 -6.47
N ARG A 52 -2.99 8.88 -7.77
CA ARG A 52 -2.20 9.75 -8.65
C ARG A 52 -2.28 11.22 -8.22
N GLN A 53 -3.44 11.69 -7.79
CA GLN A 53 -3.61 13.04 -7.27
C GLN A 53 -2.78 13.25 -5.99
N LEU A 54 -2.84 12.30 -5.05
CA LEU A 54 -2.07 12.33 -3.81
C LEU A 54 -0.55 12.36 -4.08
N VAL A 55 -0.05 11.45 -4.92
CA VAL A 55 1.39 11.38 -5.26
C VAL A 55 1.88 12.68 -5.89
N LEU A 56 1.11 13.26 -6.80
CA LEU A 56 1.46 14.54 -7.42
C LEU A 56 1.41 15.71 -6.42
N ALA A 57 0.36 15.79 -5.61
CA ALA A 57 0.20 16.85 -4.63
C ALA A 57 1.29 16.80 -3.55
N MET A 58 1.69 15.59 -3.10
CA MET A 58 2.80 15.40 -2.17
C MET A 58 4.14 15.84 -2.76
N ARG A 59 4.36 15.66 -4.07
CA ARG A 59 5.56 16.16 -4.77
C ARG A 59 5.58 17.69 -4.85
N SER A 60 4.46 18.32 -5.18
CA SER A 60 4.37 19.77 -5.35
C SER A 60 4.16 20.54 -4.05
N GLY A 61 3.77 19.86 -2.97
CA GLY A 61 3.32 20.52 -1.74
C GLY A 61 1.98 21.24 -1.90
N ASP A 62 1.08 20.68 -2.71
CA ASP A 62 -0.26 21.22 -2.95
C ASP A 62 -1.18 20.80 -1.80
N ALA A 63 -1.23 21.65 -0.77
CA ALA A 63 -1.95 21.38 0.46
C ALA A 63 -3.46 21.26 0.21
N GLU A 64 -4.01 22.11 -0.67
CA GLU A 64 -5.42 22.16 -1.01
C GLU A 64 -5.89 20.86 -1.67
N THR A 65 -5.08 20.30 -2.57
CA THR A 65 -5.39 19.00 -3.19
C THR A 65 -5.32 17.86 -2.18
N ILE A 66 -4.35 17.87 -1.25
CA ILE A 66 -4.25 16.84 -0.21
C ILE A 66 -5.45 16.94 0.73
N ALA A 67 -5.81 18.15 1.16
CA ALA A 67 -6.97 18.40 2.01
C ALA A 67 -8.27 17.94 1.34
N GLY A 68 -8.44 18.21 0.04
CA GLY A 68 -9.61 17.76 -0.72
C GLY A 68 -9.69 16.24 -0.96
N LEU A 69 -8.63 15.50 -0.66
CA LEU A 69 -8.61 14.03 -0.70
C LEU A 69 -8.83 13.40 0.68
N ALA A 70 -8.86 14.17 1.76
CA ALA A 70 -8.99 13.65 3.11
C ALA A 70 -10.45 13.44 3.53
N GLU A 71 -10.68 12.39 4.30
CA GLU A 71 -11.92 12.18 5.03
C GLU A 71 -11.80 12.86 6.40
N TYR A 72 -12.78 13.70 6.73
CA TYR A 72 -12.78 14.48 7.97
C TYR A 72 -13.82 13.95 8.98
N PRO A 73 -13.51 13.96 10.29
CA PRO A 73 -12.26 14.40 10.90
C PRO A 73 -11.09 13.46 10.60
N LEU A 74 -9.94 14.04 10.25
CA LEU A 74 -8.74 13.31 9.86
C LEU A 74 -7.81 13.15 11.05
N SER A 75 -7.47 11.91 11.39
CA SER A 75 -6.47 11.63 12.42
C SER A 75 -5.05 11.78 11.87
N VAL A 76 -4.28 12.69 12.47
CA VAL A 76 -2.88 12.96 12.13
C VAL A 76 -2.01 12.73 13.35
N LYS A 77 -1.01 11.86 13.24
CA LYS A 77 0.06 11.75 14.24
C LYS A 77 1.27 12.53 13.75
N ALA A 78 1.70 13.48 14.56
CA ALA A 78 2.90 14.28 14.33
C ALA A 78 3.50 14.65 15.69
N ASP A 79 4.82 14.76 15.77
CA ASP A 79 5.55 15.14 16.99
C ASP A 79 5.23 14.32 18.25
N GLY A 80 4.80 13.06 18.07
CA GLY A 80 4.43 12.15 19.16
C GLY A 80 3.03 12.39 19.75
N GLU A 81 2.27 13.32 19.18
CA GLU A 81 0.89 13.62 19.54
C GLU A 81 -0.07 13.11 18.45
N THR A 82 -1.37 13.08 18.76
CA THR A 82 -2.43 12.78 17.81
C THR A 82 -3.36 13.98 17.75
N TYR A 83 -3.58 14.48 16.54
CA TYR A 83 -4.46 15.60 16.22
C TYR A 83 -5.65 15.05 15.45
N ASP A 84 -6.85 15.48 15.82
CA ASP A 84 -8.04 15.32 15.00
C ASP A 84 -8.23 16.63 14.25
N VAL A 85 -7.98 16.60 12.94
CA VAL A 85 -8.14 17.76 12.06
C VAL A 85 -9.59 17.76 11.58
N GLU A 86 -10.33 18.82 11.85
CA GLU A 86 -11.80 18.80 11.70
C GLU A 86 -12.27 19.07 10.27
N ASN A 87 -11.47 19.77 9.46
CA ASN A 87 -11.85 20.15 8.11
C ASN A 87 -10.63 20.53 7.24
N ALA A 88 -10.89 20.78 5.96
CA ALA A 88 -9.88 21.13 4.97
C ALA A 88 -9.18 22.47 5.22
N GLU A 89 -9.88 23.46 5.78
CA GLU A 89 -9.28 24.77 6.11
C GLU A 89 -8.22 24.59 7.20
N ASP A 90 -8.56 23.92 8.30
CA ASP A 90 -7.63 23.61 9.39
C ASP A 90 -6.42 22.80 8.89
N PHE A 91 -6.64 21.86 7.97
CA PHE A 91 -5.55 21.08 7.37
C PHE A 91 -4.58 21.97 6.58
N VAL A 92 -5.09 22.84 5.73
CA VAL A 92 -4.27 23.72 4.89
C VAL A 92 -3.50 24.73 5.74
N GLU A 93 -4.14 25.30 6.75
CA GLU A 93 -3.51 26.26 7.67
C GLU A 93 -2.33 25.66 8.46
N ASN A 94 -2.40 24.37 8.79
CA ASN A 94 -1.40 23.66 9.59
C ASN A 94 -0.58 22.64 8.77
N PHE A 95 -0.59 22.76 7.43
CA PHE A 95 -0.10 21.71 6.54
C PHE A 95 1.34 21.25 6.81
N ASP A 96 2.27 22.19 7.00
CA ASP A 96 3.69 21.85 7.17
C ASP A 96 3.97 21.14 8.52
N ASP A 97 3.11 21.33 9.53
CA ASP A 97 3.18 20.64 10.81
C ASP A 97 2.48 19.27 10.74
N LEU A 98 1.38 19.18 9.99
CA LEU A 98 0.58 17.95 9.82
C LEU A 98 1.17 16.95 8.82
N VAL A 99 1.94 17.41 7.83
CA VAL A 99 2.51 16.55 6.78
C VAL A 99 3.98 16.90 6.57
N THR A 100 4.84 16.13 7.23
CA THR A 100 6.27 16.43 7.24
C THR A 100 6.88 16.37 5.84
N PRO A 101 7.97 17.12 5.60
CA PRO A 101 8.72 17.03 4.34
C PRO A 101 9.20 15.60 4.02
N GLU A 102 9.42 14.76 5.03
CA GLU A 102 9.80 13.36 4.84
C GLU A 102 8.64 12.53 4.27
N THR A 103 7.47 12.60 4.90
CA THR A 103 6.24 11.94 4.43
C THR A 103 5.91 12.37 3.01
N ARG A 104 5.92 13.67 2.71
CA ARG A 104 5.69 14.21 1.37
C ARG A 104 6.64 13.63 0.33
N ARG A 105 7.93 13.61 0.63
CA ARG A 105 8.95 13.05 -0.27
C ARG A 105 8.74 11.56 -0.52
N ALA A 106 8.40 10.81 0.52
CA ALA A 106 8.24 9.37 0.42
C ALA A 106 6.96 8.98 -0.33
N VAL A 107 5.81 9.56 0.05
CA VAL A 107 4.53 9.37 -0.67
C VAL A 107 4.64 9.85 -2.10
N GLY A 108 5.31 10.98 -2.33
CA GLY A 108 5.59 11.49 -3.66
C GLY A 108 6.41 10.53 -4.54
N ARG A 109 7.04 9.47 -4.02
CA ARG A 109 7.74 8.48 -4.86
C ARG A 109 7.01 7.15 -5.00
N GLN A 110 5.88 6.97 -4.32
CA GLN A 110 5.14 5.72 -4.36
C GLN A 110 4.67 5.40 -5.77
N GLN A 111 4.82 4.13 -6.13
CA GLN A 111 4.18 3.51 -7.26
C GLN A 111 3.10 2.54 -6.78
N TYR A 112 2.33 1.98 -7.71
CA TYR A 112 1.19 1.13 -7.39
C TYR A 112 1.63 -0.18 -6.75
N GLU A 113 2.73 -0.76 -7.25
CA GLU A 113 3.36 -1.96 -6.71
C GLU A 113 4.00 -1.77 -5.33
N ASP A 114 4.19 -0.53 -4.86
CA ASP A 114 4.77 -0.25 -3.54
C ASP A 114 3.73 -0.25 -2.42
N LEU A 115 2.44 -0.41 -2.76
CA LEU A 115 1.33 -0.28 -1.84
C LEU A 115 1.06 -1.57 -1.09
N PHE A 116 0.81 -1.46 0.21
CA PHE A 116 0.39 -2.61 1.00
C PHE A 116 -1.10 -2.50 1.31
N VAL A 117 -1.85 -3.56 1.08
CA VAL A 117 -3.32 -3.56 1.23
C VAL A 117 -3.71 -4.55 2.30
N ASN A 118 -4.45 -4.09 3.31
CA ASN A 118 -5.04 -4.92 4.35
C ASN A 118 -6.49 -4.49 4.59
N SER A 119 -7.16 -5.06 5.60
CA SER A 119 -8.56 -4.73 5.92
C SER A 119 -8.78 -3.29 6.41
N GLU A 120 -7.73 -2.57 6.79
CA GLU A 120 -7.81 -1.18 7.27
C GLU A 120 -7.71 -0.17 6.12
N GLY A 121 -7.19 -0.58 4.97
CA GLY A 121 -7.06 0.27 3.79
C GLY A 121 -5.86 -0.07 2.93
N VAL A 122 -5.42 0.94 2.20
CA VAL A 122 -4.19 0.95 1.41
C VAL A 122 -3.16 1.79 2.13
N MET A 123 -2.05 1.15 2.50
CA MET A 123 -0.94 1.74 3.22
C MET A 123 0.12 2.25 2.23
N LEU A 124 0.54 3.49 2.43
CA LEU A 124 1.66 4.14 1.73
C LEU A 124 2.81 4.35 2.71
N THR A 125 4.06 4.22 2.23
CA THR A 125 5.28 4.54 3.00
C THR A 125 5.29 3.95 4.42
N ASN A 126 5.34 2.63 4.56
CA ASN A 126 5.45 1.95 5.88
C ASN A 126 4.41 2.41 6.94
N GLY A 127 3.23 2.88 6.53
CA GLY A 127 2.17 3.32 7.44
C GLY A 127 2.04 4.83 7.60
N ALA A 128 2.86 5.62 6.90
CA ALA A 128 2.83 7.07 7.04
C ALA A 128 1.56 7.72 6.48
N VAL A 129 0.94 7.12 5.48
CA VAL A 129 -0.37 7.56 4.99
C VAL A 129 -1.25 6.35 4.71
N TRP A 130 -2.52 6.44 5.07
CA TRP A 130 -3.54 5.44 4.80
C TRP A 130 -4.63 6.02 3.94
N MET A 131 -5.00 5.29 2.89
CA MET A 131 -6.20 5.58 2.10
C MET A 131 -7.24 4.48 2.31
N GLY A 132 -8.51 4.86 2.44
CA GLY A 132 -9.63 3.95 2.65
C GLY A 132 -10.74 4.18 1.63
N ALA A 133 -11.50 3.13 1.34
CA ALA A 133 -12.77 3.24 0.63
C ALA A 133 -13.86 3.64 1.64
N VAL A 134 -14.28 4.90 1.59
CA VAL A 134 -15.30 5.48 2.46
C VAL A 134 -16.67 5.32 1.80
N CYS A 135 -17.61 4.69 2.51
CA CYS A 135 -18.97 4.53 2.02
C CYS A 135 -19.68 5.89 1.95
N ASP A 136 -20.36 6.18 0.85
CA ASP A 136 -21.10 7.44 0.69
C ASP A 136 -22.34 7.49 1.61
N ASP A 137 -22.84 6.32 2.00
CA ASP A 137 -23.92 6.15 2.95
C ASP A 137 -23.84 4.82 3.72
N ASN A 138 -24.84 4.56 4.58
CA ASN A 138 -24.91 3.34 5.39
C ASN A 138 -25.19 2.07 4.59
N ALA A 139 -25.71 2.18 3.36
CA ALA A 139 -25.94 1.03 2.49
C ALA A 139 -24.63 0.58 1.81
N CYS A 140 -23.68 1.52 1.63
CA CYS A 140 -22.35 1.28 1.07
C CYS A 140 -22.40 0.60 -0.31
N GLU A 141 -23.38 0.99 -1.13
CA GLU A 141 -23.46 0.57 -2.53
C GLU A 141 -22.46 1.35 -3.40
N GLU A 142 -22.13 2.58 -2.98
CA GLU A 142 -21.12 3.45 -3.58
C GLU A 142 -20.11 3.87 -2.50
N SER A 143 -18.85 4.03 -2.92
CA SER A 143 -17.75 4.49 -2.08
C SER A 143 -16.80 5.38 -2.87
N HIS A 144 -16.07 6.22 -2.14
CA HIS A 144 -14.97 7.01 -2.68
C HIS A 144 -13.69 6.74 -1.89
N TRP A 145 -12.54 6.96 -2.53
CA TRP A 145 -11.24 6.81 -1.88
C TRP A 145 -10.79 8.12 -1.27
N ALA A 146 -10.45 8.09 0.02
CA ALA A 146 -9.99 9.23 0.78
C ALA A 146 -8.76 8.88 1.63
N ILE A 147 -8.00 9.91 2.03
CA ILE A 147 -6.98 9.80 3.08
C ILE A 147 -7.71 9.68 4.40
N ILE A 148 -7.44 8.62 5.15
CA ILE A 148 -8.11 8.34 6.43
C ILE A 148 -7.18 8.49 7.63
N ALA A 149 -5.86 8.50 7.42
CA ALA A 149 -4.88 8.79 8.46
C ALA A 149 -3.54 9.25 7.88
N ILE A 150 -2.82 10.07 8.63
CA ILE A 150 -1.42 10.43 8.41
C ILE A 150 -0.62 10.15 9.69
N ASN A 151 0.50 9.45 9.58
CA ASN A 151 1.39 9.12 10.71
C ASN A 151 2.82 9.53 10.36
N ASN A 152 3.24 10.71 10.83
CA ASN A 152 4.60 11.21 10.65
C ASN A 152 5.58 10.68 11.72
#